data_AF-A0A4Y4DU42-F1
#
_entry.id   AF-A0A4Y4DU42-F1
#
_cell.length_a   1.000
_cell.length_b   1.000
_cell.length_c   1.000
_cell.angle_alpha   90.00
_cell.angle_beta   90.00
_cell.angle_gamma   90.00
#
_symmetry.space_group_name_H-M   'P 1'
#
loop_
_entity.id
_entity.type
_entity.pdbx_description
1 polymer ?
#
loop_
_entity_poly.entity_id
_entity_poly.type
_entity_poly.pdbx_seq_one_letter_code
_entity_poly.pdbx_strand_id
1 'polypeptide(L)'
;MPCPRWTTAEQGRPLVLGVRAEDLSVEHRGDAVLPGEIYAYEPLGDRTIVDVKVGTETVKVKARPTVVGTPGETVGVSVDLDRAHLFDAHTGRALSAAGR
;
A
#
# COMPACT_ATOMS: atom_id res chain seq x y z
N MET A 1 -17.04 9.67 -10.66
CA MET A 1 -15.69 9.08 -10.70
C MET A 1 -14.79 10.03 -9.93
N PRO A 2 -14.31 9.71 -8.72
CA PRO A 2 -13.36 10.58 -8.05
C PRO A 2 -12.02 10.47 -8.79
N CYS A 3 -11.63 11.56 -9.43
CA CYS A 3 -10.31 11.74 -10.05
C CYS A 3 -9.32 12.02 -8.91
N PRO A 4 -8.15 11.35 -8.86
CA PRO A 4 -7.25 11.54 -7.74
C PRO A 4 -6.47 12.85 -7.86
N ARG A 5 -6.01 13.35 -6.71
CA ARG A 5 -5.53 14.71 -6.44
C ARG A 5 -4.13 15.02 -7.02
N TRP A 6 -3.58 14.18 -7.88
CA TRP A 6 -2.23 14.36 -8.46
C TRP A 6 -2.32 15.11 -9.79
N THR A 7 -2.02 16.40 -9.77
CA THR A 7 -2.21 17.31 -10.91
C THR A 7 -1.24 17.09 -12.07
N THR A 8 -0.14 16.39 -11.84
CA THR A 8 0.93 16.19 -12.85
C THR A 8 1.01 14.74 -13.33
N ALA A 9 0.06 13.88 -12.96
CA ALA A 9 0.02 12.49 -13.43
C ALA A 9 -0.62 12.42 -14.83
N GLU A 10 0.15 12.03 -15.85
CA GLU A 10 -0.34 11.79 -17.21
C GLU A 10 -0.68 10.31 -17.44
N GLN A 11 -1.77 10.04 -18.15
CA GLN A 11 -2.18 8.68 -18.54
C GLN A 11 -1.14 8.05 -19.47
N GLY A 12 -0.81 6.77 -19.25
CA GLY A 12 0.15 6.03 -20.08
C GLY A 12 1.62 6.24 -19.71
N ARG A 13 1.94 7.07 -18.71
CA ARG A 13 3.31 7.14 -18.16
C ARG A 13 3.49 6.15 -16.99
N PRO A 14 4.64 5.46 -16.92
CA PRO A 14 4.96 4.62 -15.78
C PRO A 14 5.21 5.50 -14.54
N LEU A 15 4.49 5.19 -13.47
CA LEU A 15 4.61 5.86 -12.17
C LEU A 15 4.91 4.83 -11.09
N VAL A 16 5.58 5.28 -10.03
CA VAL A 16 5.83 4.48 -8.83
C VAL A 16 4.94 5.01 -7.72
N LEU A 17 4.12 4.12 -7.14
CA LEU A 17 3.30 4.41 -5.96
C LEU A 17 4.10 4.08 -4.70
N GLY A 18 4.49 5.09 -3.95
CA GLY A 18 5.09 4.95 -2.63
C GLY A 18 4.03 5.02 -1.54
N VAL A 19 3.93 3.95 -0.75
CA VAL A 19 3.06 3.88 0.43
C VAL A 19 3.90 3.44 1.62
N ARG A 20 3.67 4.05 2.79
CA ARG A 20 4.31 3.63 4.03
C ARG A 20 3.61 2.41 4.60
N ALA A 21 4.34 1.57 5.33
CA ALA A 21 3.79 0.34 5.90
C ALA A 21 2.63 0.59 6.87
N GLU A 22 2.65 1.73 7.58
CA GLU A 22 1.58 2.19 8.46
C GLU A 22 0.32 2.73 7.74
N ASP A 23 0.42 2.97 6.43
CA ASP A 23 -0.67 3.46 5.58
C ASP A 23 -1.32 2.32 4.77
N LEU A 24 -0.83 1.10 4.99
CA LEU A 24 -1.40 -0.15 4.51
C LEU A 24 -2.14 -0.86 5.64
N SER A 25 -3.16 -1.64 5.29
CA SER A 25 -3.87 -2.48 6.24
C SER A 25 -4.29 -3.80 5.61
N VAL A 26 -4.13 -4.91 6.32
CA VAL A 26 -4.72 -6.21 5.96
C VAL A 26 -6.16 -6.36 6.48
N GLU A 27 -6.63 -5.38 7.26
CA GLU A 27 -8.03 -5.23 7.62
C GLU A 27 -8.72 -4.42 6.52
N HIS A 28 -9.96 -4.77 6.18
CA HIS A 28 -10.69 -4.05 5.14
C HIS A 28 -10.96 -2.59 5.57
N ARG A 29 -10.33 -1.64 4.88
CA ARG A 29 -10.43 -0.19 5.13
C ARG A 29 -10.50 0.59 3.82
N GLY A 30 -11.64 1.23 3.56
CA GLY A 30 -11.82 2.06 2.37
C GLY A 30 -11.96 1.25 1.08
N ASP A 31 -11.87 1.93 -0.06
CA ASP A 31 -12.27 1.38 -1.36
C ASP A 31 -11.10 0.81 -2.18
N ALA A 32 -9.85 1.19 -1.85
CA ALA A 32 -8.65 0.77 -2.57
C ALA A 32 -8.04 -0.47 -1.94
N VAL A 33 -8.42 -1.65 -2.44
CA VAL A 33 -7.96 -2.95 -1.95
C VAL A 33 -7.18 -3.68 -3.03
N LEU A 34 -5.96 -4.11 -2.69
CA LEU A 34 -5.10 -4.91 -3.54
C LEU A 34 -5.12 -6.37 -3.05
N PRO A 35 -5.49 -7.35 -3.90
CA PRO A 35 -5.40 -8.74 -3.52
C PRO A 35 -3.92 -9.16 -3.38
N GLY A 36 -3.62 -9.88 -2.31
CA GLY A 36 -2.27 -10.38 -2.06
C GLY A 36 -2.29 -11.65 -1.23
N GLU A 37 -1.10 -12.20 -1.02
CA GLU A 37 -0.88 -13.42 -0.25
C GLU A 37 0.10 -13.13 0.87
N ILE A 38 -0.20 -13.57 2.10
CA ILE A 38 0.74 -13.42 3.22
C ILE A 38 1.99 -14.25 2.92
N TYR A 39 3.14 -13.58 2.84
CA TYR A 39 4.44 -14.20 2.66
C TYR A 39 5.11 -14.50 4.01
N ALA A 40 5.13 -13.53 4.91
CA ALA A 40 5.72 -13.67 6.24
C ALA A 40 4.93 -12.88 7.27
N TYR A 41 5.07 -13.28 8.53
CA TYR A 41 4.34 -12.71 9.65
C TYR A 41 5.30 -12.59 10.85
N GLU A 42 5.52 -11.35 11.32
CA GLU A 42 6.54 -10.99 12.32
C GLU A 42 5.91 -10.26 13.51
N PRO A 43 5.59 -10.96 14.62
CA PRO A 43 5.08 -10.33 15.83
C PRO A 43 6.22 -9.63 16.59
N LEU A 44 6.09 -8.31 16.79
CA LEU A 44 7.07 -7.46 17.48
C LEU A 44 6.60 -6.98 18.86
N GLY A 45 5.60 -7.65 19.44
CA GLY A 45 5.02 -7.32 20.75
C GLY A 45 3.94 -6.25 20.67
N ASP A 46 4.30 -5.00 20.35
CA ASP A 46 3.36 -3.86 20.29
C ASP A 46 2.65 -3.73 18.93
N ARG A 47 3.15 -4.43 17.91
CA ARG A 47 2.65 -4.49 16.54
C ARG A 47 3.03 -5.82 15.90
N THR A 48 2.42 -6.09 14.76
CA THR A 48 2.88 -7.14 13.85
C THR A 48 3.23 -6.54 12.51
N ILE A 49 4.35 -6.94 11.92
CA ILE A 49 4.64 -6.69 10.52
C ILE A 49 4.21 -7.90 9.70
N VAL A 50 3.36 -7.66 8.70
CA VAL A 50 2.90 -8.68 7.76
C VAL A 50 3.49 -8.37 6.41
N ASP A 51 4.29 -9.27 5.88
CA ASP A 51 4.78 -9.18 4.51
C ASP A 51 3.74 -9.81 3.60
N VAL A 52 3.20 -9.03 2.67
CA VAL A 52 2.17 -9.47 1.73
C VAL A 52 2.71 -9.36 0.32
N LYS A 53 2.63 -10.45 -0.44
CA LYS A 53 2.96 -10.48 -1.86
C LYS A 53 1.75 -10.01 -2.66
N VAL A 54 1.89 -8.89 -3.38
CA VAL A 54 0.87 -8.30 -4.25
C VAL A 54 1.39 -8.34 -5.68
N GLY A 55 0.83 -9.23 -6.50
CA GLY A 55 1.35 -9.49 -7.84
C GLY A 55 2.80 -10.00 -7.79
N THR A 56 3.74 -9.23 -8.34
CA THR A 56 5.17 -9.55 -8.35
C THR A 56 5.97 -8.91 -7.21
N GLU A 57 5.37 -7.98 -6.48
CA GLU A 57 6.04 -7.19 -5.44
C GLU A 57 5.66 -7.67 -4.04
N THR A 58 6.54 -7.46 -3.06
CA THR A 58 6.23 -7.70 -1.64
C THR A 58 6.10 -6.37 -0.91
N VAL A 59 4.97 -6.15 -0.26
CA VAL A 59 4.70 -4.97 0.56
C VAL A 59 4.71 -5.33 2.04
N LYS A 60 5.22 -4.43 2.88
CA LYS A 60 5.20 -4.59 4.34
C LYS A 60 4.02 -3.84 4.90
N VAL A 61 3.20 -4.50 5.70
CA VAL A 61 2.00 -3.92 6.33
C VAL A 61 2.19 -3.93 7.84
N LYS A 62 1.99 -2.77 8.48
CA LYS A 62 1.99 -2.69 9.94
C LYS A 62 0.58 -2.93 10.45
N ALA A 63 0.39 -4.04 11.16
CA ALA A 63 -0.88 -4.47 11.74
C ALA A 63 -0.87 -4.38 13.27
N ARG A 64 -2.06 -4.45 13.87
CA ARG A 64 -2.21 -4.59 15.33
C ARG A 64 -1.71 -5.97 15.77
N PRO A 65 -1.24 -6.14 17.02
CA PRO A 65 -0.82 -7.44 17.56
C PRO A 65 -1.90 -8.53 17.49
N THR A 66 -3.17 -8.12 17.45
CA THR A 66 -4.33 -9.01 17.41
C THR A 66 -4.63 -9.54 16.01
N VAL A 67 -4.07 -8.94 14.96
CA VAL A 67 -4.22 -9.43 13.60
C VAL A 67 -3.37 -10.66 13.46
N VAL A 68 -3.97 -11.82 13.22
CA VAL A 68 -3.26 -13.07 12.98
C VAL A 68 -3.44 -13.45 11.51
N GLY A 69 -2.43 -14.06 10.90
CA GLY A 69 -2.51 -14.55 9.53
C GLY A 69 -1.52 -15.69 9.31
N THR A 70 -1.76 -16.50 8.28
CA THR A 70 -0.91 -17.65 7.94
C THR A 70 -0.18 -17.39 6.61
N PRO A 71 1.13 -17.69 6.50
CA PRO A 71 1.79 -17.69 5.20
C PRO A 71 1.03 -18.57 4.19
N GLY A 72 0.77 -18.04 2.99
CA GLY A 72 -0.07 -18.67 1.97
C GLY A 72 -1.54 -18.21 1.96
N GLU A 73 -1.98 -17.47 2.99
CA GLU A 73 -3.34 -16.98 3.08
C GLU A 73 -3.57 -15.79 2.14
N THR A 74 -4.69 -15.81 1.40
CA THR A 74 -5.10 -14.69 0.56
C THR A 74 -5.73 -13.59 1.41
N VAL A 75 -5.20 -12.38 1.29
CA VAL A 75 -5.65 -11.20 2.03
C VAL A 75 -5.84 -10.00 1.11
N GLY A 76 -6.73 -9.09 1.50
CA GLY A 76 -6.87 -7.79 0.84
C GLY A 76 -6.02 -6.74 1.55
N VAL A 77 -5.08 -6.13 0.83
CA VAL A 77 -4.29 -5.00 1.33
C VAL A 77 -5.01 -3.70 0.97
N SER A 78 -5.60 -3.07 1.97
CA SER A 78 -6.19 -1.75 1.88
C SER A 78 -5.11 -0.67 1.87
N VAL A 79 -5.26 0.34 1.01
CA VAL A 79 -4.31 1.44 0.84
C VAL A 79 -4.97 2.78 1.14
N ASP A 80 -4.39 3.56 2.05
CA ASP A 80 -4.79 4.95 2.26
C ASP A 80 -4.22 5.85 1.14
N LEU A 81 -5.02 6.08 0.10
CA LEU A 81 -4.64 6.88 -1.05
C LEU A 81 -4.45 8.38 -0.72
N ASP A 82 -5.05 8.89 0.35
CA ASP A 82 -4.85 10.29 0.77
C ASP A 82 -3.44 10.51 1.36
N ARG A 83 -2.80 9.44 1.83
CA ARG A 83 -1.43 9.45 2.38
C ARG A 83 -0.39 8.85 1.45
N ALA A 84 -0.81 8.36 0.29
CA ALA A 84 0.07 7.79 -0.71
C ALA A 84 0.82 8.88 -1.51
N HIS A 85 2.01 8.54 -1.98
CA HIS A 85 2.85 9.41 -2.80
C HIS A 85 3.07 8.79 -4.17
N LEU A 86 2.99 9.60 -5.23
CA LEU A 86 3.35 9.18 -6.58
C LEU A 86 4.71 9.75 -6.97
N PHE A 87 5.49 8.95 -7.70
CA PHE A 87 6.78 9.33 -8.25
C PHE A 87 6.81 9.00 -9.74
N ASP A 88 7.49 9.82 -10.52
CA ASP A 88 7.77 9.52 -11.92
C ASP A 88 8.81 8.39 -12.02
N ALA A 89 8.51 7.31 -12.73
CA ALA A 89 9.37 6.12 -12.76
C ALA A 89 10.71 6.33 -13.47
N HIS A 90 10.83 7.34 -14.34
CA HIS A 90 12.06 7.63 -15.08
C HIS A 90 12.99 8.57 -14.31
N THR A 91 12.42 9.56 -13.61
CA THR A 91 13.17 10.63 -12.95
C THR A 91 13.25 10.47 -11.44
N GLY A 92 12.39 9.63 -10.84
CA GLY A 92 12.26 9.47 -9.39
C GLY A 92 11.69 10.69 -8.67
N ARG A 93 11.23 11.71 -9.40
CA ARG A 93 10.69 12.93 -8.80
C ARG A 93 9.29 12.68 -8.27
N ALA A 94 9.04 13.17 -7.05
CA ALA A 94 7.71 13.14 -6.46
C ALA A 94 6.75 14.02 -7.28
N LEU A 95 5.60 13.48 -7.61
CA LEU A 95 4.49 14.21 -8.18
C LEU A 95 3.77 14.95 -7.06
N SER A 96 3.62 16.26 -7.22
CA SER A 96 2.84 17.07 -6.31
C SER A 96 1.38 16.64 -6.33
N ALA A 97 0.86 16.25 -5.16
CA ALA A 97 -0.58 16.25 -4.91
C ALA A 97 -1.02 17.72 -4.78
N ALA A 98 -2.14 18.10 -5.39
CA ALA A 98 -2.73 19.42 -5.19
C ALA A 98 -2.97 19.62 -3.69
N GLY A 99 -2.25 20.60 -3.12
CA GLY A 99 -2.34 20.97 -1.72
C GLY A 99 -3.76 21.32 -1.34
N ARG A 100 -4.13 20.95 -0.11
CA ARG A 100 -5.36 21.39 0.56
C ARG A 100 -5.42 22.92 0.64
#